data_AF-A0A6P7U070-F1
#
_entry.id   AF-A0A6P7U070-F1
#
_cell.length_a   1.000
_cell.length_b   1.000
_cell.length_c   1.000
_cell.angle_alpha   90.00
_cell.angle_beta   90.00
_cell.angle_gamma   90.00
#
_symmetry.space_group_name_H-M   'P 1'
#
loop_
_entity.id
_entity.type
_entity.pdbx_description
1 polymer ?
#
loop_
_entity_poly.entity_id
_entity_poly.type
_entity_poly.pdbx_seq_one_letter_code
_entity_poly.pdbx_strand_id
1 'polypeptide(L)'
;MPTLLSRNAPFRAMFRTDHSLHHKPESKQTEIIKLWLEIESKHCPPNSFKPLNVTCYARAKLIHWLMKVTKTFQHDREIFYLSVDILDRYLALSNTKMSELQLIGITCLFLAAKFESDDFCCVSDYSGMIADAFTSKDVIAMEIKILFALDWALQVPTPFRWLKLFLQSYFSDDIDIPNYS
;
A
#
# COMPACT_ATOMS: atom_id res chain seq x y z
N MET A 1 28.30 13.08 -65.37
CA MET A 1 27.03 13.79 -65.63
C MET A 1 26.34 13.09 -66.79
N PRO A 2 25.03 12.74 -66.74
CA PRO A 2 23.96 13.57 -66.18
C PRO A 2 22.81 12.86 -65.41
N THR A 3 22.12 13.65 -64.57
CA THR A 3 20.66 13.78 -64.28
C THR A 3 19.79 12.54 -64.00
N LEU A 4 19.22 12.37 -62.80
CA LEU A 4 18.04 13.02 -62.18
C LEU A 4 16.64 12.63 -62.74
N LEU A 5 15.81 12.14 -61.81
CA LEU A 5 14.34 12.22 -61.68
C LEU A 5 13.41 11.35 -62.56
N SER A 6 12.76 10.38 -61.92
CA SER A 6 11.29 10.36 -61.74
C SER A 6 10.93 9.24 -60.76
N ARG A 7 10.57 9.54 -59.50
CA ARG A 7 9.18 9.76 -59.01
C ARG A 7 8.28 8.51 -59.15
N ASN A 8 7.78 8.09 -57.98
CA ASN A 8 6.60 7.26 -57.69
C ASN A 8 6.83 5.78 -57.35
N ALA A 9 6.74 5.51 -56.04
CA ALA A 9 6.36 4.23 -55.47
C ALA A 9 5.02 3.74 -56.04
N PRO A 10 4.76 2.41 -55.99
CA PRO A 10 3.86 1.99 -54.91
C PRO A 10 4.15 0.58 -54.33
N PHE A 11 3.63 0.31 -53.13
CA PHE A 11 3.43 -1.03 -52.54
C PHE A 11 4.65 -1.93 -52.24
N ARG A 12 5.70 -1.41 -51.57
CA ARG A 12 6.75 -2.24 -50.95
C ARG A 12 6.81 -2.17 -49.43
N ALA A 13 5.66 -1.92 -48.79
CA ALA A 13 5.46 -2.27 -47.39
C ALA A 13 4.67 -3.59 -47.36
N MET A 14 4.98 -4.47 -46.41
CA MET A 14 4.28 -5.74 -46.14
C MET A 14 4.87 -7.01 -46.79
N PHE A 15 6.20 -7.12 -46.89
CA PHE A 15 6.82 -8.45 -46.94
C PHE A 15 6.81 -9.07 -45.54
N ARG A 16 5.80 -9.92 -45.32
CA ARG A 16 5.88 -11.12 -44.46
C ARG A 16 7.13 -11.91 -44.86
N THR A 17 7.83 -12.63 -43.99
CA THR A 17 7.46 -13.37 -42.79
C THR A 17 8.69 -13.43 -41.90
N ASP A 18 8.55 -13.26 -40.58
CA ASP A 18 9.41 -13.99 -39.67
C ASP A 18 8.69 -14.41 -38.39
N HIS A 19 9.05 -15.62 -38.01
CA HIS A 19 8.63 -16.46 -36.91
C HIS A 19 7.96 -15.79 -35.71
N SER A 20 6.77 -16.32 -35.41
CA SER A 20 6.10 -16.35 -34.10
C SER A 20 5.75 -15.00 -33.46
N LEU A 21 4.46 -14.87 -33.17
CA LEU A 21 3.88 -14.03 -32.13
C LEU A 21 4.79 -14.02 -30.89
N HIS A 22 5.73 -13.08 -30.82
CA HIS A 22 6.13 -12.54 -29.53
C HIS A 22 4.94 -11.69 -29.08
N HIS A 23 3.92 -12.40 -28.59
CA HIS A 23 3.13 -11.92 -27.48
C HIS A 23 4.18 -11.55 -26.44
N LYS A 24 4.58 -10.26 -26.39
CA LYS A 24 5.27 -9.73 -25.23
C LYS A 24 4.33 -10.15 -24.10
N PRO A 25 4.74 -11.04 -23.17
CA PRO A 25 3.85 -11.41 -22.10
C PRO A 25 3.41 -10.07 -21.51
N GLU A 26 2.10 -9.83 -21.36
CA GLU A 26 1.66 -8.74 -20.52
C GLU A 26 2.56 -8.85 -19.28
N SER A 27 3.43 -7.87 -19.07
CA SER A 27 4.48 -8.03 -18.07
C SER A 27 3.75 -8.33 -16.76
N LYS A 28 4.23 -9.29 -15.96
CA LYS A 28 3.59 -9.65 -14.67
C LYS A 28 3.15 -8.41 -13.86
N GLN A 29 3.89 -7.31 -14.00
CA GLN A 29 3.57 -5.98 -13.50
C GLN A 29 2.19 -5.44 -13.91
N THR A 30 1.79 -5.58 -15.18
CA THR A 30 0.49 -5.14 -15.70
C THR A 30 -0.68 -5.91 -15.07
N GLU A 31 -0.53 -7.22 -14.85
CA GLU A 31 -1.52 -8.04 -14.14
C GLU A 31 -1.62 -7.63 -12.67
N ILE A 32 -0.48 -7.39 -12.00
CA ILE A 32 -0.43 -6.90 -10.62
C ILE A 32 -1.11 -5.54 -10.49
N ILE A 33 -0.86 -4.61 -11.42
CA ILE A 33 -1.50 -3.29 -11.46
C ILE A 33 -3.02 -3.42 -11.63
N LYS A 34 -3.48 -4.25 -12.58
CA LYS A 34 -4.92 -4.51 -12.78
C LYS A 34 -5.57 -5.05 -11.50
N LEU A 35 -4.94 -6.04 -10.85
CA LEU A 35 -5.42 -6.61 -9.58
C LEU A 35 -5.44 -5.56 -8.45
N TRP A 36 -4.42 -4.72 -8.34
CA TRP A 36 -4.35 -3.68 -7.31
C TRP A 36 -5.43 -2.62 -7.50
N LEU A 37 -5.71 -2.21 -8.73
CA LEU A 37 -6.82 -1.29 -9.03
C LEU A 37 -8.17 -1.88 -8.63
N GLU A 38 -8.40 -3.17 -8.87
CA GLU A 38 -9.62 -3.84 -8.43
C GLU A 38 -9.73 -3.93 -6.90
N ILE A 39 -8.62 -4.19 -6.21
CA ILE A 39 -8.58 -4.22 -4.74
C ILE A 39 -8.83 -2.82 -4.17
N GLU A 40 -8.20 -1.79 -4.74
CA GLU A 40 -8.39 -0.39 -4.33
C GLU A 40 -9.85 0.03 -4.52
N SER A 41 -10.47 -0.31 -5.66
CA SER A 41 -11.88 -0.02 -5.89
C SER A 41 -12.82 -0.67 -4.87
N LYS A 42 -12.45 -1.83 -4.30
CA LYS A 42 -13.26 -2.57 -3.31
C LYS A 42 -13.04 -2.08 -1.88
N HIS A 43 -11.86 -1.52 -1.59
CA HIS A 43 -11.43 -1.20 -0.22
C HIS A 43 -11.17 0.29 0.01
N CYS A 44 -11.35 1.14 -1.01
CA CYS A 44 -11.21 2.57 -0.88
C CYS A 44 -12.21 3.07 0.18
N PRO A 45 -11.74 3.73 1.26
CA PRO A 45 -12.64 4.36 2.19
C PRO A 45 -13.53 5.35 1.41
N PRO A 46 -14.86 5.32 1.56
CA PRO A 46 -15.74 6.17 0.78
C PRO A 46 -15.32 7.64 0.96
N ASN A 47 -15.36 8.43 -0.12
CA ASN A 47 -14.99 9.86 -0.17
C ASN A 47 -15.62 10.72 0.95
N SER A 48 -16.64 10.20 1.63
CA SER A 48 -17.24 10.72 2.84
C SER A 48 -16.69 10.04 4.11
N PHE A 49 -15.36 9.97 4.27
CA PHE A 49 -14.75 9.40 5.49
C PHE A 49 -15.09 10.27 6.70
N LYS A 50 -16.23 9.98 7.33
CA LYS A 50 -16.63 10.46 8.64
C LYS A 50 -16.69 9.23 9.53
N PRO A 51 -15.67 9.00 10.38
CA PRO A 51 -15.76 7.96 11.37
C PRO A 51 -17.04 8.18 12.17
N LEU A 52 -17.86 7.14 12.34
CA LEU A 52 -19.21 7.28 12.87
C LEU A 52 -19.24 8.00 14.22
N ASN A 53 -18.19 7.83 15.05
CA ASN A 53 -18.06 8.44 16.37
C ASN A 53 -16.70 9.09 16.67
N VAL A 54 -15.76 9.10 15.73
CA VAL A 54 -14.40 9.59 15.98
C VAL A 54 -14.20 10.92 15.24
N THR A 55 -13.89 11.97 15.98
CA THR A 55 -13.61 13.27 15.37
C THR A 55 -12.30 13.22 14.58
N CYS A 56 -12.21 13.99 13.48
CA CYS A 56 -10.98 14.11 12.70
C CYS A 56 -9.78 14.50 13.56
N TYR A 57 -10.01 15.31 14.60
CA TYR A 57 -8.99 15.73 15.56
C TYR A 57 -8.48 14.57 16.43
N ALA A 58 -9.38 13.72 16.93
CA ALA A 58 -9.01 12.55 17.72
C ALA A 58 -8.19 11.54 16.88
N ARG A 59 -8.62 11.31 15.64
CA ARG A 59 -7.87 10.51 14.66
C ARG A 59 -6.48 11.10 14.40
N ALA A 60 -6.37 12.39 14.15
CA ALA A 60 -5.08 13.04 13.90
C ALA A 60 -4.12 12.92 15.10
N LYS A 61 -4.64 13.06 16.33
CA LYS A 61 -3.86 12.83 17.56
C LYS A 61 -3.38 11.38 17.67
N LEU A 62 -4.25 10.41 17.38
CA LEU A 62 -3.90 9.00 17.42
C LEU A 62 -2.82 8.67 16.38
N ILE A 63 -2.97 9.12 15.13
CA ILE A 63 -1.98 8.89 14.07
C ILE A 63 -0.64 9.55 14.41
N HIS A 64 -0.64 10.77 14.96
CA HIS A 64 0.58 11.42 15.41
C HIS A 64 1.28 10.63 16.52
N TRP A 65 0.51 10.07 17.46
CA TRP A 65 1.05 9.18 18.48
C TRP A 65 1.59 7.88 17.88
N LEU A 66 0.86 7.22 16.98
CA LEU A 66 1.33 6.01 16.28
C LEU A 66 2.63 6.26 15.52
N MET A 67 2.76 7.39 14.84
CA MET A 67 4.00 7.76 14.16
C MET A 67 5.20 7.82 15.12
N LYS A 68 5.00 8.27 16.36
CA LYS A 68 6.06 8.25 17.39
C LYS A 68 6.38 6.82 17.80
N VAL A 69 5.36 6.00 18.04
CA VAL A 69 5.51 4.59 18.45
C VAL A 69 6.25 3.79 17.37
N THR A 70 5.86 3.92 16.09
CA THR A 70 6.55 3.30 14.95
C THR A 70 8.04 3.66 14.93
N LYS A 71 8.39 4.93 15.18
CA LYS A 71 9.79 5.37 15.25
C LYS A 71 10.54 4.73 16.41
N THR A 72 9.89 4.56 17.57
CA THR A 72 10.50 3.88 18.72
C THR A 72 10.81 2.42 18.43
N PHE A 73 9.92 1.73 17.73
CA PHE A 73 10.15 0.36 17.25
C PHE A 73 11.06 0.25 16.02
N GLN A 74 11.46 1.39 15.44
CA GLN A 74 12.26 1.45 14.20
C GLN A 74 11.59 0.73 13.02
N HIS A 75 10.25 0.66 13.00
CA HIS A 75 9.52 0.07 11.88
C HIS A 75 9.58 0.95 10.63
N ASP A 76 9.55 0.28 9.48
CA ASP A 76 9.51 0.93 8.19
C ASP A 76 8.23 1.75 7.98
N ARG A 77 8.33 2.73 7.09
CA ARG A 77 7.19 3.56 6.69
C ARG A 77 6.06 2.73 6.08
N GLU A 78 6.39 1.62 5.42
CA GLU A 78 5.42 0.69 4.84
C GLU A 78 4.47 0.14 5.91
N ILE A 79 5.01 -0.32 7.05
CA ILE A 79 4.25 -0.80 8.21
C ILE A 79 3.35 0.30 8.77
N PHE A 80 3.88 1.52 8.92
CA PHE A 80 3.09 2.65 9.41
C PHE A 80 1.90 2.97 8.50
N TYR A 81 2.12 3.06 7.18
CA TYR A 81 1.03 3.36 6.25
C TYR A 81 -0.02 2.26 6.20
N LEU A 82 0.40 0.99 6.26
CA LEU A 82 -0.52 -0.14 6.38
C LEU A 82 -1.32 -0.07 7.68
N SER A 83 -0.69 0.30 8.80
CA SER A 83 -1.39 0.45 10.08
C SER A 83 -2.48 1.52 10.05
N VAL A 84 -2.24 2.64 9.34
CA VAL A 84 -3.20 3.74 9.20
C VAL A 84 -4.35 3.33 8.28
N ASP A 85 -4.07 2.60 7.20
CA ASP A 85 -5.10 2.05 6.31
C ASP A 85 -6.03 1.07 7.05
N ILE A 86 -5.48 0.13 7.81
CA ILE A 86 -6.24 -0.81 8.64
C ILE A 86 -7.10 -0.05 9.66
N LEU A 87 -6.50 0.93 10.36
CA LEU A 87 -7.19 1.78 11.33
C LEU A 87 -8.39 2.49 10.69
N ASP A 88 -8.18 3.13 9.54
CA ASP A 88 -9.21 3.90 8.89
C ASP A 88 -10.38 3.02 8.43
N ARG A 89 -10.09 1.88 7.79
CA ARG A 89 -11.12 0.93 7.36
C ARG A 89 -11.88 0.35 8.55
N TYR A 90 -11.20 0.05 9.64
CA TYR A 90 -11.85 -0.43 10.87
C TYR A 90 -12.78 0.63 11.50
N LEU A 91 -12.34 1.89 11.57
CA LEU A 91 -13.14 2.99 12.11
C LEU A 91 -14.34 3.34 11.23
N ALA A 92 -14.30 3.02 9.93
CA ALA A 92 -15.44 3.19 9.03
C ALA A 92 -16.54 2.14 9.27
N LEU A 93 -16.17 0.92 9.68
CA LEU A 93 -17.08 -0.21 9.84
C LEU A 93 -17.60 -0.39 11.27
N SER A 94 -16.86 0.12 12.27
CA SER A 94 -17.13 -0.16 13.68
C SER A 94 -17.54 1.07 14.49
N ASN A 95 -18.46 0.85 15.43
CA ASN A 95 -18.93 1.87 16.36
C ASN A 95 -17.99 1.95 17.58
N THR A 96 -16.83 2.57 17.39
CA THR A 96 -15.74 2.62 18.39
C THR A 96 -15.98 3.66 19.50
N LYS A 97 -15.57 3.32 20.73
CA LYS A 97 -15.49 4.28 21.84
C LYS A 97 -14.15 5.01 21.85
N MET A 98 -14.16 6.29 22.20
CA MET A 98 -12.94 7.11 22.32
C MET A 98 -11.88 6.52 23.25
N SER A 99 -12.30 5.84 24.32
CA SER A 99 -11.41 5.17 25.28
C SER A 99 -10.62 4.00 24.68
N GLU A 100 -11.12 3.39 23.61
CA GLU A 100 -10.52 2.22 22.97
C GLU A 100 -9.60 2.59 21.81
N LEU A 101 -9.52 3.87 21.44
CA LEU A 101 -8.77 4.33 20.26
C LEU A 101 -7.28 4.00 20.30
N GLN A 102 -6.64 4.12 21.47
CA GLN A 102 -5.23 3.77 21.61
C GLN A 102 -5.00 2.26 21.47
N LEU A 103 -5.90 1.44 22.05
CA LEU A 103 -5.88 -0.01 21.90
C LEU A 103 -6.08 -0.41 20.43
N ILE A 104 -7.01 0.22 19.72
CA ILE A 104 -7.20 -0.08 18.29
C ILE A 104 -5.97 0.33 17.49
N GLY A 105 -5.46 1.54 17.71
CA GLY A 105 -4.30 2.04 16.97
C GLY A 105 -3.07 1.15 17.13
N ILE A 106 -2.74 0.75 18.37
CA ILE A 106 -1.56 -0.08 18.61
C ILE A 106 -1.74 -1.51 18.07
N THR A 107 -2.97 -2.04 18.11
CA THR A 107 -3.29 -3.33 17.50
C THR A 107 -3.22 -3.26 15.96
N CYS A 108 -3.65 -2.16 15.33
CA CYS A 108 -3.47 -1.95 13.89
C CYS A 108 -1.98 -1.92 13.52
N LEU A 109 -1.13 -1.28 14.34
CA LEU A 109 0.32 -1.28 14.13
C LEU A 109 0.92 -2.67 14.32
N PHE A 110 0.50 -3.40 15.35
CA PHE A 110 0.92 -4.79 15.60
C PHE A 110 0.55 -5.71 14.43
N LEU A 111 -0.68 -5.61 13.91
CA LEU A 111 -1.14 -6.36 12.73
C LEU A 111 -0.31 -6.03 11.49
N ALA A 112 -0.06 -4.75 11.23
CA ALA A 112 0.73 -4.32 10.09
C ALA A 112 2.18 -4.81 10.19
N ALA A 113 2.78 -4.77 11.38
CA ALA A 113 4.13 -5.28 11.61
C ALA A 113 4.18 -6.79 11.36
N LYS A 114 3.28 -7.58 11.97
CA LYS A 114 3.18 -9.02 11.72
C LYS A 114 3.00 -9.39 10.24
N PHE A 115 2.43 -8.50 9.44
CA PHE A 115 2.12 -8.76 8.05
C PHE A 115 3.27 -8.38 7.09
N GLU A 116 3.97 -7.26 7.33
CA GLU A 116 5.02 -6.77 6.42
C GLU A 116 6.46 -7.02 6.95
N SER A 117 6.67 -7.24 8.26
CA SER A 117 8.01 -7.48 8.81
C SER A 117 8.37 -8.96 8.82
N ASP A 118 9.61 -9.27 8.44
CA ASP A 118 10.21 -10.59 8.65
C ASP A 118 10.63 -10.81 10.12
N ASP A 119 10.61 -9.75 10.93
CA ASP A 119 11.03 -9.76 12.34
C ASP A 119 9.95 -10.30 13.29
N PHE A 120 10.41 -10.87 14.40
CA PHE A 120 9.53 -11.32 15.47
C PHE A 120 8.86 -10.14 16.19
N CYS A 121 7.53 -10.10 16.19
CA CYS A 121 6.74 -9.10 16.92
C CYS A 121 6.17 -9.67 18.22
N CYS A 122 6.67 -9.23 19.38
CA CYS A 122 6.13 -9.66 20.67
C CYS A 122 4.96 -8.77 21.11
N VAL A 123 3.80 -9.36 21.39
CA VAL A 123 2.61 -8.61 21.83
C VAL A 123 2.82 -7.84 23.15
N SER A 124 3.73 -8.30 24.00
CA SER A 124 4.09 -7.61 25.25
C SER A 124 4.62 -6.20 24.99
N ASP A 125 5.41 -6.04 23.93
CA ASP A 125 6.10 -4.79 23.62
C ASP A 125 5.09 -3.73 23.19
N TYR A 126 4.06 -4.15 22.44
CA TYR A 126 2.94 -3.32 22.03
C TYR A 126 2.04 -2.96 23.21
N SER A 127 1.72 -3.90 24.11
CA SER A 127 0.96 -3.57 25.32
C SER A 127 1.70 -2.60 26.24
N GLY A 128 3.03 -2.70 26.32
CA GLY A 128 3.87 -1.78 27.10
C GLY A 128 3.81 -0.33 26.62
N MET A 129 3.50 -0.09 25.34
CA MET A 129 3.36 1.27 24.80
C MET A 129 2.10 2.00 25.27
N ILE A 130 1.11 1.27 25.81
CA ILE A 130 -0.18 1.84 26.21
C ILE A 130 -0.22 2.16 27.72
N ALA A 131 0.94 2.28 28.36
CA ALA A 131 1.09 2.70 29.76
C ALA A 131 0.12 2.01 30.74
N ASP A 132 0.06 0.68 30.68
CA ASP A 132 -0.76 -0.21 31.52
C ASP A 132 -2.29 -0.01 31.44
N ALA A 133 -2.80 0.80 30.50
CA ALA A 133 -4.24 0.97 30.32
C ALA A 133 -4.91 -0.31 29.77
N PHE A 134 -4.15 -1.14 29.05
CA PHE A 134 -4.63 -2.37 28.42
C PHE A 134 -3.58 -3.48 28.50
N THR A 135 -4.04 -4.71 28.64
CA THR A 135 -3.19 -5.90 28.74
C THR A 135 -2.89 -6.50 27.38
N SER A 136 -1.89 -7.37 27.28
CA SER A 136 -1.62 -8.11 26.03
C SER A 136 -2.82 -8.94 25.56
N LYS A 137 -3.67 -9.41 26.49
CA LYS A 137 -4.92 -10.12 26.15
C LYS A 137 -5.92 -9.20 25.44
N ASP A 138 -5.97 -7.93 25.82
CA ASP A 138 -6.85 -6.95 25.18
C ASP A 138 -6.36 -6.64 23.76
N VAL A 139 -5.04 -6.57 23.55
CA VAL A 139 -4.43 -6.41 22.22
C VAL A 139 -4.81 -7.58 21.31
N ILE A 140 -4.69 -8.83 21.80
CA ILE A 140 -5.06 -10.05 21.06
C ILE A 140 -6.58 -10.09 20.80
N ALA A 141 -7.40 -9.75 21.79
CA ALA A 141 -8.85 -9.69 21.61
C ALA A 141 -9.26 -8.64 20.56
N MET A 142 -8.57 -7.50 20.55
CA MET A 142 -8.79 -6.45 19.55
C MET A 142 -8.29 -6.89 18.17
N GLU A 143 -7.19 -7.63 18.10
CA GLU A 143 -6.63 -8.15 16.84
C GLU A 143 -7.68 -8.99 16.11
N ILE A 144 -8.27 -9.94 16.82
CA ILE A 144 -9.32 -10.82 16.30
C ILE A 144 -10.52 -9.99 15.82
N LYS A 145 -10.95 -8.98 16.59
CA LYS A 145 -12.07 -8.10 16.21
C LYS A 145 -11.79 -7.33 14.92
N ILE A 146 -10.58 -6.78 14.77
CA ILE A 146 -10.20 -6.03 13.58
C ILE A 146 -10.16 -6.96 12.36
N LEU A 147 -9.56 -8.14 12.50
CA LEU A 147 -9.49 -9.13 11.43
C LEU A 147 -10.88 -9.56 10.94
N PHE A 148 -11.81 -9.86 11.86
CA PHE A 148 -13.18 -10.19 11.49
C PHE A 148 -13.94 -9.03 10.86
N ALA A 149 -13.76 -7.80 11.36
CA ALA A 149 -14.42 -6.63 10.80
C ALA A 149 -13.95 -6.33 9.37
N LEU A 150 -12.70 -6.63 9.05
CA LEU A 150 -12.10 -6.41 7.72
C LEU A 150 -12.18 -7.65 6.82
N ASP A 151 -12.85 -8.72 7.24
CA ASP A 151 -12.90 -10.01 6.53
C ASP A 151 -11.51 -10.50 6.08
N TRP A 152 -10.52 -10.34 6.98
CA TRP A 152 -9.11 -10.70 6.75
C TRP A 152 -8.43 -9.96 5.59
N ALA A 153 -9.07 -8.96 4.99
CA ALA A 153 -8.52 -8.16 3.90
C ALA A 153 -7.53 -7.12 4.43
N LEU A 154 -6.36 -7.55 4.91
CA LEU A 154 -5.34 -6.62 5.41
C LEU A 154 -4.61 -5.88 4.28
N GLN A 155 -4.43 -6.53 3.12
CA GLN A 155 -3.61 -6.00 2.05
C GLN A 155 -4.43 -5.21 1.02
N VAL A 156 -4.37 -3.89 1.12
CA VAL A 156 -4.86 -2.95 0.11
C VAL A 156 -3.63 -2.21 -0.43
N PRO A 157 -3.51 -1.96 -1.76
CA PRO A 157 -2.40 -1.20 -2.29
C PRO A 157 -2.40 0.20 -1.68
N THR A 158 -1.45 0.46 -0.77
CA THR A 158 -1.30 1.77 -0.14
C THR A 158 -0.78 2.79 -1.17
N PRO A 159 -1.06 4.09 -0.99
CA PRO A 159 -0.50 5.14 -1.86
C PRO A 159 1.03 5.08 -1.95
N PHE A 160 1.69 4.64 -0.88
CA PHE A 160 3.13 4.42 -0.85
C PHE A 160 3.57 3.31 -1.82
N ARG A 161 2.80 2.22 -1.92
CA ARG A 161 3.09 1.10 -2.83
C ARG A 161 2.93 1.53 -4.30
N TRP A 162 1.89 2.33 -4.59
CA TRP A 162 1.72 2.97 -5.90
C TRP A 162 2.90 3.88 -6.24
N LEU A 163 3.31 4.76 -5.32
CA LEU A 163 4.46 5.64 -5.53
C LEU A 163 5.74 4.85 -5.84
N LYS A 164 5.99 3.77 -5.10
CA LYS A 164 7.14 2.88 -5.33
C LYS A 164 7.11 2.27 -6.74
N LEU A 165 5.96 1.79 -7.19
CA LEU A 165 5.80 1.27 -8.56
C LEU A 165 6.05 2.35 -9.62
N PHE A 166 5.48 3.54 -9.46
CA PHE A 166 5.68 4.64 -10.41
C PHE A 166 7.15 5.04 -10.50
N LEU A 167 7.82 5.22 -9.36
CA LEU A 167 9.25 5.53 -9.34
C LEU A 167 10.08 4.41 -9.97
N GLN A 168 9.79 3.15 -9.65
CA GLN A 168 10.48 2.02 -10.28
C GLN A 168 10.30 2.00 -11.78
N SER A 169 9.10 2.24 -12.30
CA SER A 169 8.87 2.31 -13.75
C SER A 169 9.64 3.45 -14.40
N TYR A 170 9.65 4.63 -13.78
CA TYR A 170 10.34 5.81 -14.29
C TYR A 170 11.87 5.62 -14.31
N PHE A 171 12.44 5.10 -13.22
CA PHE A 171 13.89 4.87 -13.13
C PHE A 171 14.38 3.61 -13.87
N SER A 172 13.50 2.68 -14.21
CA SER A 172 13.85 1.53 -15.06
C SER A 172 13.99 1.91 -16.53
N ASP A 173 13.36 3.03 -16.93
CA ASP A 173 13.42 3.57 -18.29
C ASP A 173 14.56 4.58 -18.50
N ASP A 174 15.23 5.07 -17.43
CA ASP A 174 16.29 6.09 -17.50
C ASP A 174 17.52 5.80 -16.59
N ILE A 175 18.48 4.99 -17.06
CA ILE A 175 19.92 5.13 -16.72
C ILE A 175 20.77 4.82 -17.96
N ASP A 176 20.71 5.68 -18.98
CA ASP A 176 21.88 5.98 -19.81
C ASP A 176 22.55 7.21 -19.19
N ILE A 177 23.49 7.00 -18.25
CA ILE A 177 24.36 8.08 -17.80
C ILE A 177 25.29 8.40 -18.98
N PRO A 178 25.20 9.57 -19.63
CA PRO A 178 26.19 9.95 -20.62
C PRO A 178 27.50 10.13 -19.84
N ASN A 179 28.49 9.30 -20.15
CA ASN A 179 29.86 9.49 -19.66
C ASN A 179 30.32 10.89 -20.08
N TYR A 180 30.30 11.83 -19.14
CA TYR A 180 31.11 13.03 -19.23
C TYR A 180 32.39 12.77 -18.43
N SER A 181 33.36 12.18 -19.12
CA SER A 181 34.80 12.24 -18.83
C SER A 181 35.56 11.87 -20.10
#